data_AF-A0A9D5SQF2-F1
#
_entry.id   AF-A0A9D5SQF2-F1
#
_cell.length_a   1.000
_cell.length_b   1.000
_cell.length_c   1.000
_cell.angle_alpha   90.00
_cell.angle_beta   90.00
_cell.angle_gamma   90.00
#
_symmetry.space_group_name_H-M   'P 1'
#
loop_
_entity.id
_entity.type
_entity.pdbx_description
1 polymer ?
#
loop_
_entity_poly.entity_id
_entity_poly.type
_entity_poly.pdbx_seq_one_letter_code
_entity_poly.pdbx_strand_id
1 'polypeptide(L)'
;MFFQLSEKEQALFALCARVDVDLSTVEAYIRQHALDGVEITRVALQLLDQYQFEVDDYIWENGKEPRPEELVSTNWVALFDLLLRCGLQPNFVLQDDEHRACWNVMDDLRFAANGDIAPSIMRMMMERGGDPNLEISGEALFEKLDFDIWFDMVEMQEMMWKFDIEFKIWLVLISYGGGGSDENRPLDMQNGYRVEDLRMFENFDYELDFSGKTRALRVVCKGNGEVAAITRW
;
A
#
# COMPACT_ATOMS: atom_id res chain seq x y z
N MET A 1 -17.75 -3.96 -4.67
CA MET A 1 -18.31 -4.48 -3.40
C MET A 1 -18.06 -5.97 -3.28
N PHE A 2 -16.97 -6.30 -2.60
CA PHE A 2 -16.43 -7.65 -2.45
C PHE A 2 -17.17 -8.51 -1.42
N PHE A 3 -17.88 -7.87 -0.48
CA PHE A 3 -18.62 -8.52 0.59
C PHE A 3 -19.65 -7.56 1.18
N GLN A 4 -20.62 -8.09 1.93
CA GLN A 4 -21.65 -7.27 2.57
C GLN A 4 -21.22 -6.86 3.98
N LEU A 5 -21.16 -5.55 4.24
CA LEU A 5 -21.02 -4.98 5.58
C LEU A 5 -22.33 -5.14 6.38
N SER A 6 -22.22 -5.39 7.68
CA SER A 6 -23.33 -5.28 8.64
C SER A 6 -23.78 -3.82 8.80
N GLU A 7 -24.95 -3.60 9.40
CA GLU A 7 -25.49 -2.23 9.60
C GLU A 7 -24.52 -1.30 10.35
N LYS A 8 -23.82 -1.81 11.37
CA LYS A 8 -22.83 -1.01 12.13
C LYS A 8 -21.56 -0.73 11.33
N GLU A 9 -21.10 -1.68 10.53
CA GLU A 9 -19.95 -1.48 9.64
C GLU A 9 -20.31 -0.48 8.53
N GLN A 10 -21.51 -0.56 7.96
CA GLN A 10 -22.01 0.40 6.96
C GLN A 10 -22.07 1.83 7.53
N ALA A 11 -22.56 1.97 8.77
CA ALA A 11 -22.60 3.26 9.44
C ALA A 11 -21.20 3.82 9.73
N LEU A 12 -20.24 2.99 10.17
CA LEU A 12 -18.85 3.42 10.32
C LEU A 12 -18.25 3.82 8.97
N PHE A 13 -18.44 3.00 7.94
CA PHE A 13 -17.98 3.27 6.58
C PHE A 13 -18.50 4.63 6.07
N ALA A 14 -19.80 4.92 6.27
CA ALA A 14 -20.39 6.20 5.88
C ALA A 14 -19.79 7.40 6.62
N LEU A 15 -19.30 7.23 7.85
CA LEU A 15 -18.55 8.28 8.57
C LEU A 15 -17.15 8.48 7.98
N CYS A 16 -16.47 7.37 7.65
CA CYS A 16 -15.12 7.34 7.12
C CYS A 16 -15.00 7.79 5.66
N ALA A 17 -16.02 7.55 4.83
CA ALA A 17 -16.02 7.82 3.40
C ALA A 17 -16.34 9.29 3.03
N ARG A 18 -16.38 10.19 4.02
CA ARG A 18 -16.67 11.61 3.81
C ARG A 18 -15.40 12.36 3.42
N VAL A 19 -15.52 13.40 2.60
CA VAL A 19 -14.38 14.31 2.30
C VAL A 19 -13.87 14.99 3.58
N ASP A 20 -14.79 15.36 4.47
CA ASP A 20 -14.55 16.06 5.73
C ASP A 20 -14.60 15.12 6.94
N VAL A 21 -13.87 13.99 6.91
CA VAL A 21 -13.88 13.01 8.00
C VAL A 21 -13.58 13.67 9.35
N ASP A 22 -14.54 13.62 10.27
CA ASP A 22 -14.32 13.95 11.68
C ASP A 22 -13.84 12.71 12.44
N LEU A 23 -12.53 12.64 12.63
CA LEU A 23 -11.86 11.54 13.35
C LEU A 23 -12.39 11.35 14.77
N SER A 24 -12.85 12.41 15.44
CA SER A 24 -13.42 12.31 16.80
C SER A 24 -14.76 11.59 16.78
N THR A 25 -15.58 11.88 15.77
CA THR A 25 -16.87 11.20 15.55
C THR A 25 -16.66 9.73 15.16
N VAL A 26 -15.68 9.43 14.30
CA VAL A 26 -15.30 8.05 13.94
C VAL A 26 -14.86 7.26 15.19
N GLU A 27 -13.96 7.82 16.00
CA GLU A 27 -13.48 7.17 17.22
C GLU A 27 -14.60 6.96 18.25
N ALA A 28 -15.46 7.96 18.44
CA ALA A 28 -16.61 7.86 19.34
C ALA A 28 -17.58 6.76 18.89
N TYR A 29 -17.85 6.65 17.58
CA TYR A 29 -18.71 5.61 17.02
C TYR A 29 -18.15 4.21 17.28
N ILE A 30 -16.86 3.98 16.96
CA ILE A 30 -16.19 2.69 17.19
C ILE A 30 -16.33 2.26 18.65
N ARG A 31 -16.07 3.19 19.58
CA ARG A 31 -16.14 2.92 21.03
C ARG A 31 -17.57 2.68 21.52
N GLN A 32 -18.52 3.51 21.09
CA GLN A 32 -19.92 3.40 21.51
C GLN A 32 -20.55 2.08 21.06
N HIS A 33 -20.21 1.62 19.86
CA HIS A 33 -20.75 0.40 19.26
C HIS A 33 -19.86 -0.83 19.47
N ALA A 34 -18.75 -0.69 20.19
CA ALA A 34 -17.80 -1.74 20.51
C ALA A 34 -17.40 -2.58 19.29
N LEU A 35 -17.04 -1.92 18.19
CA LEU A 35 -16.57 -2.61 16.98
C LEU A 35 -15.25 -3.31 17.27
N ASP A 36 -15.13 -4.54 16.80
CA ASP A 36 -13.89 -5.31 16.93
C ASP A 36 -12.92 -5.06 15.77
N GLY A 37 -11.72 -5.61 15.89
CA GLY A 37 -10.68 -5.42 14.88
C GLY A 37 -11.03 -5.98 13.50
N VAL A 38 -11.82 -7.05 13.43
CA VAL A 38 -12.24 -7.65 12.15
C VAL A 38 -13.22 -6.72 11.45
N GLU A 39 -14.19 -6.20 12.18
CA GLU A 39 -15.19 -5.26 11.66
C GLU A 39 -14.55 -3.95 11.19
N ILE A 40 -13.58 -3.42 11.95
CA ILE A 40 -12.81 -2.24 11.56
C ILE A 40 -12.00 -2.53 10.29
N THR A 41 -11.40 -3.72 10.18
CA THR A 41 -10.60 -4.11 9.01
C THR A 41 -11.47 -4.28 7.77
N ARG A 42 -12.66 -4.86 7.90
CA ARG A 42 -13.65 -4.97 6.82
C ARG A 42 -14.11 -3.60 6.33
N VAL A 43 -14.29 -2.62 7.21
CA VAL A 43 -14.57 -1.24 6.80
C VAL A 43 -13.38 -0.64 6.05
N ALA A 44 -12.14 -0.87 6.48
CA ALA A 44 -10.96 -0.38 5.78
C ALA A 44 -10.82 -0.97 4.36
N LEU A 45 -11.08 -2.27 4.19
CA LEU A 45 -11.16 -2.91 2.87
C LEU A 45 -12.22 -2.24 1.98
N GLN A 46 -13.41 -1.96 2.52
CA GLN A 46 -14.47 -1.31 1.75
C GLN A 46 -14.13 0.15 1.37
N LEU A 47 -13.35 0.86 2.20
CA LEU A 47 -12.83 2.19 1.87
C LEU A 47 -11.84 2.14 0.70
N LEU A 48 -10.94 1.15 0.68
CA LEU A 48 -10.00 0.93 -0.42
C LEU A 48 -10.74 0.56 -1.73
N ASP A 49 -11.73 -0.34 -1.66
CA ASP A 49 -12.61 -0.69 -2.80
C ASP A 49 -13.30 0.56 -3.39
N GLN A 50 -13.93 1.38 -2.55
CA GLN A 50 -14.62 2.59 -3.01
C GLN A 50 -13.64 3.56 -3.69
N TYR A 51 -12.45 3.70 -3.15
CA TYR A 51 -11.45 4.61 -3.69
C TYR A 51 -10.89 4.14 -5.04
N GLN A 52 -10.69 2.83 -5.21
CA GLN A 52 -10.30 2.29 -6.51
C GLN A 52 -11.32 2.66 -7.58
N PHE A 53 -12.62 2.55 -7.28
CA PHE A 53 -13.67 3.03 -8.18
C PHE A 53 -13.60 4.55 -8.44
N GLU A 54 -13.32 5.35 -7.41
CA GLU A 54 -13.17 6.80 -7.56
C GLU A 54 -12.04 7.17 -8.53
N VAL A 55 -10.90 6.49 -8.44
CA VAL A 55 -9.76 6.69 -9.33
C VAL A 55 -10.09 6.25 -10.75
N ASP A 56 -10.68 5.07 -10.92
CA ASP A 56 -11.03 4.52 -12.23
C ASP A 56 -12.05 5.43 -12.95
N ASP A 57 -13.08 5.89 -12.23
CA ASP A 57 -14.07 6.83 -12.74
C ASP A 57 -13.43 8.17 -13.11
N TYR A 58 -12.53 8.70 -12.27
CA TYR A 58 -11.83 9.96 -12.56
C TYR A 58 -10.99 9.86 -13.84
N ILE A 59 -10.21 8.78 -13.98
CA ILE A 59 -9.38 8.53 -15.17
C ILE A 59 -10.26 8.40 -16.41
N TRP A 60 -11.35 7.64 -16.31
CA TRP A 60 -12.31 7.45 -17.40
C TRP A 60 -12.92 8.78 -17.87
N GLU A 61 -13.33 9.63 -16.93
CA GLU A 61 -13.99 10.91 -17.23
C GLU A 61 -13.03 12.00 -17.73
N ASN A 62 -11.82 12.05 -17.18
CA ASN A 62 -10.89 13.16 -17.40
C ASN A 62 -9.73 12.82 -18.35
N GLY A 63 -9.51 11.54 -18.64
CA GLY A 63 -8.40 11.06 -19.46
C GLY A 63 -7.02 11.38 -18.88
N LYS A 64 -6.96 11.66 -17.58
CA LYS A 64 -5.74 11.96 -16.83
C LYS A 64 -5.82 11.36 -15.44
N GLU A 65 -4.64 11.18 -14.83
CA GLU A 65 -4.52 10.79 -13.43
C GLU A 65 -5.09 11.86 -12.49
N PRO A 66 -5.82 11.46 -11.43
CA PRO A 66 -6.19 12.37 -10.36
C PRO A 66 -4.97 12.75 -9.52
N ARG A 67 -4.86 14.02 -9.17
CA ARG A 67 -3.97 14.43 -8.07
C ARG A 67 -4.59 14.03 -6.73
N PRO A 68 -3.79 13.83 -5.66
CA PRO A 68 -4.34 13.48 -4.34
C PRO A 68 -5.41 14.45 -3.83
N GLU A 69 -5.30 15.75 -4.15
CA GLU A 69 -6.29 16.77 -3.79
C GLU A 69 -7.61 16.70 -4.61
N GLU A 70 -7.63 15.95 -5.71
CA GLU A 70 -8.80 15.75 -6.57
C GLU A 70 -9.67 14.57 -6.11
N LEU A 71 -9.24 13.85 -5.07
CA LEU A 71 -9.92 12.67 -4.52
C LEU A 71 -10.40 12.92 -3.09
N VAL A 72 -11.46 12.22 -2.68
CA VAL A 72 -12.10 12.29 -1.34
C VAL A 72 -11.11 11.95 -0.20
N SER A 73 -10.00 11.32 -0.52
CA SER A 73 -9.09 10.56 0.35
C SER A 73 -7.93 11.35 0.96
N THR A 74 -7.94 12.68 0.91
CA THR A 74 -6.86 13.54 1.42
C THR A 74 -6.47 13.32 2.90
N ASN A 75 -7.39 12.80 3.75
CA ASN A 75 -7.16 12.55 5.18
C ASN A 75 -6.84 11.08 5.53
N TRP A 76 -6.57 10.23 4.54
CA TRP A 76 -6.43 8.80 4.74
C TRP A 76 -5.34 8.39 5.72
N VAL A 77 -4.18 9.05 5.72
CA VAL A 77 -3.11 8.74 6.70
C VAL A 77 -3.62 8.86 8.14
N ALA A 78 -4.29 9.96 8.47
CA ALA A 78 -4.80 10.19 9.83
C ALA A 78 -5.96 9.25 10.17
N LEU A 79 -6.82 8.94 9.19
CA LEU A 79 -7.89 7.96 9.36
C LEU A 79 -7.34 6.56 9.62
N PHE A 80 -6.40 6.07 8.80
CA PHE A 80 -5.82 4.75 8.97
C PHE A 80 -4.99 4.63 10.26
N ASP A 81 -4.29 5.68 10.72
CA ASP A 81 -3.69 5.69 12.06
C ASP A 81 -4.75 5.50 13.15
N LEU A 82 -5.89 6.21 13.05
CA LEU A 82 -6.99 6.03 13.99
C LEU A 82 -7.54 4.59 13.95
N LEU A 83 -7.82 4.05 12.77
CA LEU A 83 -8.34 2.69 12.63
C LEU A 83 -7.36 1.65 13.20
N LEU A 84 -6.05 1.82 12.96
CA LEU A 84 -5.00 1.00 13.57
C LEU A 84 -4.98 1.12 15.10
N ARG A 85 -5.11 2.33 15.66
CA ARG A 85 -5.25 2.54 17.11
C ARG A 85 -6.52 1.91 17.68
N CYS A 86 -7.57 1.81 16.88
CA CYS A 86 -8.85 1.21 17.24
C CYS A 86 -8.91 -0.31 17.03
N GLY A 87 -7.91 -0.93 16.40
CA GLY A 87 -7.80 -2.39 16.31
C GLY A 87 -7.85 -2.97 14.90
N LEU A 88 -7.76 -2.16 13.83
CA LEU A 88 -7.52 -2.65 12.48
C LEU A 88 -6.34 -3.65 12.50
N GLN A 89 -6.51 -4.77 11.81
CA GLN A 89 -5.57 -5.90 11.83
C GLN A 89 -4.80 -5.98 10.51
N PRO A 90 -3.50 -5.60 10.48
CA PRO A 90 -2.70 -5.62 9.25
C PRO A 90 -2.68 -7.00 8.56
N ASN A 91 -2.63 -8.08 9.35
CA ASN A 91 -2.46 -9.45 8.86
C ASN A 91 -3.78 -10.20 8.65
N PHE A 92 -4.93 -9.52 8.78
CA PHE A 92 -6.23 -10.16 8.58
C PHE A 92 -6.49 -10.36 7.09
N VAL A 93 -6.78 -11.60 6.70
CA VAL A 93 -7.15 -11.96 5.33
C VAL A 93 -8.64 -12.30 5.32
N LEU A 94 -9.41 -11.51 4.57
CA LEU A 94 -10.80 -11.81 4.31
C LEU A 94 -10.90 -12.84 3.19
N GLN A 95 -11.48 -14.00 3.46
CA GLN A 95 -11.71 -15.04 2.47
C GLN A 95 -13.19 -15.07 2.07
N ASP A 96 -13.44 -15.13 0.76
CA ASP A 96 -14.73 -15.49 0.19
C ASP A 96 -14.63 -16.88 -0.44
N ASP A 97 -15.17 -17.86 0.28
CA ASP A 97 -15.16 -19.28 -0.10
C ASP A 97 -15.94 -19.53 -1.42
N GLU A 98 -16.94 -18.71 -1.75
CA GLU A 98 -17.76 -18.89 -2.94
C GLU A 98 -16.98 -18.51 -4.20
N HIS A 99 -16.22 -17.42 -4.14
CA HIS A 99 -15.46 -16.89 -5.28
C HIS A 99 -13.97 -17.23 -5.22
N ARG A 100 -13.51 -17.92 -4.18
CA ARG A 100 -12.09 -18.20 -3.90
C ARG A 100 -11.22 -16.95 -3.93
N ALA A 101 -11.80 -15.83 -3.51
CA ALA A 101 -11.13 -14.54 -3.46
C ALA A 101 -10.62 -14.29 -2.05
N CYS A 102 -9.46 -13.66 -1.94
CA CYS A 102 -8.88 -13.23 -0.68
C CYS A 102 -8.55 -11.75 -0.77
N TRP A 103 -8.89 -10.97 0.26
CA TRP A 103 -8.56 -9.55 0.34
C TRP A 103 -7.83 -9.23 1.63
N ASN A 104 -6.89 -8.31 1.55
CA ASN A 104 -6.15 -7.79 2.68
C ASN A 104 -5.86 -6.31 2.44
N VAL A 105 -5.95 -5.52 3.52
CA VAL A 105 -5.77 -4.06 3.45
C VAL A 105 -4.40 -3.68 2.89
N MET A 106 -3.35 -4.43 3.22
CA MET A 106 -1.99 -4.14 2.75
C MET A 106 -1.82 -4.44 1.25
N ASP A 107 -2.42 -5.52 0.74
CA ASP A 107 -2.43 -5.79 -0.70
C ASP A 107 -3.23 -4.72 -1.44
N ASP A 108 -4.42 -4.36 -0.96
CA ASP A 108 -5.29 -3.38 -1.63
C ASP A 108 -4.70 -1.95 -1.65
N LEU A 109 -3.82 -1.59 -0.70
CA LEU A 109 -3.17 -0.28 -0.67
C LEU A 109 -2.35 0.03 -1.93
N ARG A 110 -1.86 -0.98 -2.65
CA ARG A 110 -1.10 -0.78 -3.89
C ARG A 110 -1.92 -0.15 -5.02
N PHE A 111 -3.25 -0.27 -4.94
CA PHE A 111 -4.18 0.32 -5.91
C PHE A 111 -4.60 1.74 -5.51
N ALA A 112 -4.11 2.24 -4.37
CA ALA A 112 -4.48 3.56 -3.89
C ALA A 112 -3.62 4.67 -4.54
N ALA A 113 -4.09 5.28 -5.64
CA ALA A 113 -3.48 6.39 -6.41
C ALA A 113 -3.31 7.74 -5.66
N ASN A 114 -2.54 7.74 -4.56
CA ASN A 114 -2.49 8.88 -3.65
C ASN A 114 -1.05 9.29 -3.26
N GLY A 115 -0.11 9.21 -4.22
CA GLY A 115 1.29 9.56 -4.00
C GLY A 115 1.88 8.84 -2.77
N ASP A 116 2.37 9.60 -1.80
CA ASP A 116 3.03 9.06 -0.60
C ASP A 116 2.06 8.55 0.48
N ILE A 117 0.74 8.70 0.33
CA ILE A 117 -0.24 8.26 1.34
C ILE A 117 -0.24 6.73 1.48
N ALA A 118 -0.35 5.99 0.37
CA ALA A 118 -0.43 4.53 0.44
C ALA A 118 0.86 3.89 1.00
N PRO A 119 2.07 4.30 0.56
CA PRO A 119 3.30 3.86 1.21
C PRO A 119 3.41 4.30 2.68
N SER A 120 2.90 5.49 3.05
CA SER A 120 2.84 5.92 4.45
C SER A 120 1.95 5.03 5.30
N ILE A 121 0.78 4.65 4.79
CA ILE A 121 -0.14 3.72 5.46
C ILE A 121 0.49 2.34 5.55
N MET A 122 1.12 1.85 4.49
CA MET A 122 1.87 0.59 4.50
C MET A 122 2.95 0.62 5.60
N ARG A 123 3.74 1.69 5.70
CA ARG A 123 4.74 1.84 6.77
C ARG A 123 4.09 1.76 8.16
N MET A 124 2.96 2.45 8.37
CA MET A 124 2.23 2.36 9.64
C MET A 124 1.72 0.94 9.93
N MET A 125 1.23 0.21 8.93
CA MET A 125 0.81 -1.19 9.08
C MET A 125 1.98 -2.07 9.52
N MET A 126 3.14 -1.93 8.88
CA MET A 126 4.36 -2.65 9.24
C MET A 126 4.83 -2.34 10.66
N GLU A 127 4.83 -1.06 11.06
CA GLU A 127 5.17 -0.62 12.43
C GLU A 127 4.22 -1.21 13.50
N ARG A 128 3.03 -1.64 13.09
CA ARG A 128 2.03 -2.30 13.94
C ARG A 128 2.06 -3.84 13.86
N GLY A 129 3.12 -4.41 13.29
CA GLY A 129 3.32 -5.86 13.19
C GLY A 129 2.72 -6.49 11.93
N GLY A 130 2.51 -5.69 10.89
CA GLY A 130 2.24 -6.20 9.55
C GLY A 130 3.34 -7.15 9.08
N ASP A 131 2.93 -8.27 8.48
CA ASP A 131 3.83 -9.25 7.89
C ASP A 131 4.05 -8.91 6.41
N PRO A 132 5.26 -8.48 6.00
CA PRO A 132 5.52 -8.17 4.60
C PRO A 132 5.47 -9.42 3.70
N ASN A 133 5.57 -10.62 4.26
CA ASN A 133 5.48 -11.89 3.54
C ASN A 133 4.13 -12.60 3.81
N LEU A 134 3.09 -11.85 4.21
CA LEU A 134 1.75 -12.40 4.43
C LEU A 134 1.26 -13.15 3.19
N GLU A 135 0.84 -14.40 3.36
CA GLU A 135 0.28 -15.22 2.29
C GLU A 135 -1.19 -14.85 2.03
N ILE A 136 -1.50 -14.43 0.81
CA ILE A 136 -2.82 -14.02 0.35
C ILE A 136 -3.14 -14.81 -0.92
N SER A 137 -4.18 -15.64 -0.88
CA SER A 137 -4.57 -16.48 -2.02
C SER A 137 -3.45 -17.39 -2.57
N GLY A 138 -2.54 -17.84 -1.69
CA GLY A 138 -1.45 -18.75 -2.05
C GLY A 138 -0.19 -18.08 -2.62
N GLU A 139 -0.12 -16.76 -2.58
CA GLU A 139 1.07 -15.97 -2.95
C GLU A 139 1.42 -15.00 -1.82
N ALA A 140 2.72 -14.81 -1.53
CA ALA A 140 3.16 -13.86 -0.51
C ALA A 140 3.04 -12.42 -1.02
N LEU A 141 2.56 -11.50 -0.18
CA LEU A 141 2.41 -10.07 -0.49
C LEU A 141 3.66 -9.47 -1.14
N PHE A 142 4.83 -9.72 -0.55
CA PHE A 142 6.08 -9.25 -1.08
C PHE A 142 6.41 -9.86 -2.45
N GLU A 143 6.29 -11.18 -2.62
CA GLU A 143 6.65 -11.87 -3.87
C GLU A 143 5.82 -11.37 -5.06
N LYS A 144 4.51 -11.18 -4.83
CA LYS A 144 3.60 -10.59 -5.81
C LYS A 144 4.08 -9.21 -6.26
N LEU A 145 4.35 -8.32 -5.30
CA LEU A 145 4.79 -6.96 -5.61
C LEU A 145 6.18 -6.91 -6.26
N ASP A 146 7.10 -7.80 -5.83
CA ASP A 146 8.44 -7.93 -6.41
C ASP A 146 8.37 -8.31 -7.90
N PHE A 147 7.50 -9.27 -8.23
CA PHE A 147 7.21 -9.64 -9.61
C PHE A 147 6.62 -8.48 -10.41
N ASP A 148 5.67 -7.74 -9.84
CA ASP A 148 5.02 -6.62 -10.53
C ASP A 148 6.01 -5.48 -10.81
N ILE A 149 6.89 -5.14 -9.87
CA ILE A 149 7.98 -4.17 -10.09
C ILE A 149 8.91 -4.63 -11.22
N TRP A 150 9.30 -5.90 -11.22
CA TRP A 150 10.12 -6.46 -12.29
C TRP A 150 9.41 -6.42 -13.65
N PHE A 151 8.14 -6.82 -13.69
CA PHE A 151 7.35 -6.89 -14.91
C PHE A 151 7.07 -5.50 -15.49
N ASP A 152 6.66 -4.54 -14.66
CA ASP A 152 6.31 -3.19 -15.09
C ASP A 152 7.54 -2.42 -15.57
N MET A 153 8.71 -2.62 -14.94
CA MET A 153 9.99 -2.13 -15.46
C MET A 153 10.26 -2.62 -16.89
N VAL A 154 9.81 -3.84 -17.23
CA VAL A 154 10.11 -4.48 -18.51
C VAL A 154 9.10 -4.12 -19.60
N GLU A 155 7.81 -4.07 -19.25
CA GLU A 155 6.69 -4.13 -20.20
C GLU A 155 5.74 -2.92 -20.12
N MET A 156 5.63 -2.20 -18.99
CA MET A 156 4.55 -1.22 -18.76
C MET A 156 5.05 0.19 -18.40
N GLN A 157 5.46 0.95 -19.42
CA GLN A 157 5.83 2.38 -19.26
C GLN A 157 4.63 3.34 -19.19
N GLU A 158 3.40 2.88 -19.41
CA GLU A 158 2.23 3.74 -19.60
C GLU A 158 1.55 4.17 -18.28
N MET A 159 1.89 3.55 -17.14
CA MET A 159 1.30 3.86 -15.81
C MET A 159 2.37 4.18 -14.76
N MET A 160 3.29 5.10 -15.08
CA MET A 160 4.43 5.48 -14.23
C MET A 160 4.05 5.89 -12.79
N TRP A 161 2.85 6.42 -12.56
CA TRP A 161 2.39 6.79 -11.22
C TRP A 161 2.11 5.56 -10.35
N LYS A 162 1.53 4.51 -10.93
CA LYS A 162 1.25 3.25 -10.24
C LYS A 162 2.57 2.58 -9.87
N PHE A 163 3.52 2.59 -10.82
CA PHE A 163 4.87 2.11 -10.58
C PHE A 163 5.56 2.84 -9.42
N ASP A 164 5.44 4.18 -9.32
CA ASP A 164 6.03 4.94 -8.20
C ASP A 164 5.44 4.54 -6.84
N ILE A 165 4.12 4.35 -6.75
CA ILE A 165 3.45 3.91 -5.52
C ILE A 165 3.89 2.50 -5.14
N GLU A 166 3.86 1.58 -6.10
CA GLU A 166 4.28 0.19 -5.90
C GLU A 166 5.76 0.12 -5.51
N PHE A 167 6.62 0.92 -6.14
CA PHE A 167 8.04 0.99 -5.81
C PHE A 167 8.25 1.46 -4.37
N LYS A 168 7.55 2.50 -3.92
CA LYS A 168 7.65 3.00 -2.54
C LYS A 168 7.10 1.99 -1.54
N ILE A 169 5.99 1.31 -1.85
CA ILE A 169 5.48 0.20 -1.03
C ILE A 169 6.50 -0.93 -0.96
N TRP A 170 7.12 -1.28 -2.08
CA TRP A 170 8.14 -2.31 -2.17
C TRP A 170 9.36 -1.99 -1.30
N LEU A 171 9.87 -0.74 -1.34
CA LEU A 171 10.91 -0.27 -0.41
C LEU A 171 10.51 -0.44 1.06
N VAL A 172 9.27 -0.10 1.40
CA VAL A 172 8.74 -0.29 2.76
C VAL A 172 8.72 -1.77 3.11
N LEU A 173 8.17 -2.65 2.29
CA LEU A 173 8.12 -4.09 2.59
C LEU A 173 9.52 -4.68 2.79
N ILE A 174 10.48 -4.35 1.93
CA ILE A 174 11.88 -4.82 2.07
C ILE A 174 12.47 -4.36 3.39
N SER A 175 12.24 -3.11 3.78
CA SER A 175 12.77 -2.53 5.03
C SER A 175 12.27 -3.23 6.30
N TYR A 176 11.14 -3.94 6.20
CA TYR A 176 10.52 -4.72 7.28
C TYR A 176 10.71 -6.24 7.13
N GLY A 177 11.53 -6.70 6.17
CA GLY A 177 11.87 -8.12 6.01
C GLY A 177 11.15 -8.84 4.85
N GLY A 178 10.55 -8.11 3.93
CA GLY A 178 10.08 -8.65 2.65
C GLY A 178 11.23 -9.33 1.88
N GLY A 179 10.95 -10.51 1.31
CA GLY A 179 11.94 -11.30 0.57
C GLY A 179 12.77 -12.26 1.44
N GLY A 180 12.45 -12.34 2.72
CA GLY A 180 13.06 -13.29 3.66
C GLY A 180 14.50 -12.94 4.05
N SER A 181 15.38 -13.95 4.10
CA SER A 181 16.77 -13.78 4.54
C SER A 181 17.63 -12.96 3.56
N ASP A 182 18.70 -12.33 4.04
CA ASP A 182 19.63 -11.47 3.27
C ASP A 182 20.11 -12.06 1.93
N GLU A 183 20.24 -13.39 1.84
CA GLU A 183 20.67 -14.10 0.63
C GLU A 183 19.63 -14.08 -0.50
N ASN A 184 18.34 -13.94 -0.17
CA ASN A 184 17.22 -13.94 -1.12
C ASN A 184 16.62 -12.54 -1.34
N ARG A 185 17.19 -11.50 -0.71
CA ARG A 185 16.71 -10.13 -0.90
C ARG A 185 16.89 -9.69 -2.34
N PRO A 186 15.93 -8.91 -2.89
CA PRO A 186 15.97 -8.45 -4.27
C PRO A 186 17.00 -7.36 -4.53
N LEU A 187 17.57 -6.76 -3.47
CA LEU A 187 18.43 -5.59 -3.53
C LEU A 187 19.83 -5.86 -2.97
N ASP A 188 20.84 -5.37 -3.69
CA ASP A 188 22.19 -5.14 -3.21
C ASP A 188 22.34 -3.71 -2.69
N MET A 189 22.43 -3.57 -1.36
CA MET A 189 22.68 -2.27 -0.72
C MET A 189 24.08 -1.74 -1.06
N GLN A 190 24.17 -0.44 -1.32
CA GLN A 190 25.37 0.26 -1.75
C GLN A 190 25.75 1.36 -0.76
N ASN A 191 26.98 1.88 -0.87
CA ASN A 191 27.42 3.13 -0.23
C ASN A 191 27.15 3.24 1.29
N GLY A 192 27.09 2.10 2.00
CA GLY A 192 26.86 2.06 3.44
C GLY A 192 25.40 2.23 3.88
N TYR A 193 24.47 2.32 2.94
CA TYR A 193 23.03 2.29 3.25
C TYR A 193 22.63 0.93 3.81
N ARG A 194 21.67 0.96 4.72
CA ARG A 194 21.05 -0.24 5.29
C ARG A 194 19.66 -0.44 4.73
N VAL A 195 19.19 -1.69 4.70
CA VAL A 195 17.84 -2.02 4.26
C VAL A 195 16.78 -1.26 5.07
N GLU A 196 16.99 -1.07 6.37
CA GLU A 196 16.04 -0.34 7.22
C GLU A 196 15.92 1.15 6.87
N ASP A 197 16.90 1.72 6.17
CA ASP A 197 16.84 3.12 5.74
C ASP A 197 15.73 3.31 4.69
N LEU A 198 15.43 2.27 3.90
CA LEU A 198 14.44 2.28 2.81
C LEU A 198 13.00 2.55 3.30
N ARG A 199 12.70 2.37 4.60
CA ARG A 199 11.40 2.76 5.19
C ARG A 199 11.13 4.26 5.11
N MET A 200 12.18 5.06 4.96
CA MET A 200 12.11 6.50 4.70
C MET A 200 12.06 6.72 3.18
N PHE A 201 11.10 6.06 2.52
CA PHE A 201 10.96 6.01 1.06
C PHE A 201 10.89 7.41 0.43
N GLU A 202 10.46 8.42 1.19
CA GLU A 202 10.39 9.82 0.76
C GLU A 202 11.76 10.36 0.32
N ASN A 203 12.84 9.84 0.91
CA ASN A 203 14.23 10.21 0.63
C ASN A 203 14.79 9.55 -0.64
N PHE A 204 14.09 8.59 -1.22
CA PHE A 204 14.57 7.79 -2.35
C PHE A 204 13.74 8.01 -3.60
N ASP A 205 14.41 7.88 -4.74
CA ASP A 205 13.85 7.82 -6.08
C ASP A 205 14.37 6.54 -6.78
N TYR A 206 13.93 6.29 -8.00
CA TYR A 206 14.43 5.19 -8.81
C TYR A 206 15.01 5.66 -10.14
N GLU A 207 16.06 4.96 -10.58
CA GLU A 207 16.60 5.08 -11.93
C GLU A 207 16.54 3.72 -12.62
N LEU A 208 16.05 3.70 -13.86
CA LEU A 208 16.03 2.51 -14.69
C LEU A 208 17.27 2.48 -15.59
N ASP A 209 18.14 1.50 -15.36
CA ASP A 209 19.31 1.25 -16.21
C ASP A 209 19.00 0.13 -17.20
N PHE A 210 18.85 0.53 -18.47
CA PHE A 210 18.66 -0.37 -19.61
C PHE A 210 19.97 -0.65 -20.37
N SER A 211 21.11 -0.20 -19.88
CA SER A 211 22.40 -0.37 -20.55
C SER A 211 23.00 -1.74 -20.24
N GLY A 212 23.06 -2.61 -21.27
CA GLY A 212 23.69 -3.94 -21.17
C GLY A 212 22.72 -5.09 -21.46
N LYS A 213 23.08 -6.30 -21.00
CA LYS A 213 22.23 -7.51 -21.14
C LYS A 213 21.26 -7.72 -19.98
N THR A 214 21.43 -6.98 -18.88
CA THR A 214 20.63 -7.05 -17.65
C THR A 214 20.00 -5.68 -17.42
N ARG A 215 18.68 -5.64 -17.20
CA ARG A 215 17.95 -4.42 -16.85
C ARG A 215 17.99 -4.29 -15.33
N ALA A 216 18.40 -3.14 -14.82
CA ALA A 216 18.50 -2.92 -13.39
C ALA A 216 17.70 -1.69 -12.96
N LEU A 217 16.93 -1.84 -11.90
CA LEU A 217 16.41 -0.73 -11.11
C LEU A 217 17.43 -0.35 -10.04
N ARG A 218 17.72 0.94 -9.95
CA ARG A 218 18.56 1.55 -8.92
C ARG A 218 17.70 2.38 -7.99
N VAL A 219 17.88 2.22 -6.69
CA VAL A 219 17.33 3.10 -5.66
C VAL A 219 18.34 4.21 -5.43
N VAL A 220 17.94 5.47 -5.61
CA VAL A 220 18.83 6.64 -5.56
C VAL A 220 18.36 7.61 -4.49
N CYS A 221 19.28 8.13 -3.67
CA CYS A 221 18.99 9.12 -2.66
C CYS A 221 18.74 10.50 -3.31
N LYS A 222 17.55 11.08 -3.09
CA LYS A 222 17.16 12.38 -3.67
C LYS A 222 18.05 13.55 -3.22
N GLY A 223 18.63 13.46 -2.03
CA GLY A 223 19.42 14.55 -1.44
C GLY A 223 20.80 14.73 -2.07
N ASN A 224 21.41 13.66 -2.58
CA ASN A 224 22.80 13.67 -3.06
C ASN A 224 23.03 12.87 -4.36
N GLY A 225 22.02 12.17 -4.88
CA GLY A 225 22.13 11.35 -6.10
C GLY A 225 22.92 10.06 -5.93
N GLU A 226 23.28 9.68 -4.70
CA GLU A 226 24.00 8.42 -4.47
C GLU A 226 23.06 7.22 -4.64
N VAL A 227 23.57 6.17 -5.29
CA VAL A 227 22.86 4.89 -5.37
C VAL A 227 22.86 4.25 -3.98
N ALA A 228 21.68 4.02 -3.43
CA ALA A 228 21.47 3.35 -2.15
C ALA A 228 21.34 1.84 -2.32
N ALA A 229 20.74 1.37 -3.42
CA ALA A 229 20.61 -0.06 -3.71
C ALA A 229 20.45 -0.33 -5.21
N ILE A 230 20.73 -1.56 -5.64
CA ILE A 230 20.55 -2.04 -7.02
C ILE A 230 19.84 -3.40 -6.99
N THR A 231 18.90 -3.64 -7.90
CA THR A 231 18.20 -4.92 -8.05
C THR A 231 19.11 -6.07 -8.53
N ARG A 232 18.77 -7.31 -8.14
CA ARG A 232 19.57 -8.53 -8.40
C ARG A 232 19.07 -9.43 -9.55
N TRP A 233 17.91 -9.15 -10.13
CA TRP A 233 17.29 -9.94 -11.21
C TRP A 233 17.79 -9.62 -12.62
#